data_AF-A0A3P3XMP6-F1
#
_entry.id   AF-A0A3P3XMP6-F1
#
_cell.length_a   1.000
_cell.length_b   1.000
_cell.length_c   1.000
_cell.angle_alpha   90.00
_cell.angle_beta   90.00
_cell.angle_gamma   90.00
#
_symmetry.space_group_name_H-M   'P 1'
#
loop_
_entity.id
_entity.type
_entity.pdbx_description
1 polymer ?
#
loop_
_entity_poly.entity_id
_entity_poly.type
_entity_poly.pdbx_seq_one_letter_code
_entity_poly.pdbx_strand_id
1 'polypeptide(L)'
;MVDYLLHIYRKGSRPFQTLSDLPEAMALQIMEQLYIEGAVFWERFKEPRSYQSFRKQVEQTMRAAFKNKGGKPINKHPIYLIVGRPKWMDIVSDEKTLQTTEILRVPLSMIKRESVSFAYPDSMVSALMAAEQNPDYYEPEYHGKVFTFDEIMDIIEKKGLPGEGWETRMPKHYAHYIEAQVWDRSILESIG
;
A
#
# COMPACT_ATOMS: atom_id res chain seq x y z
N MET A 1 9.88 -17.61 -2.61
CA MET A 1 9.87 -16.52 -3.61
C MET A 1 8.46 -15.96 -3.67
N VAL A 2 8.28 -14.65 -3.66
CA VAL A 2 6.94 -14.04 -3.66
C VAL A 2 6.35 -14.12 -5.07
N ASP A 3 5.17 -14.71 -5.19
CA ASP A 3 4.49 -14.97 -6.45
C ASP A 3 3.09 -14.32 -6.55
N TYR A 4 2.67 -13.57 -5.52
CA TYR A 4 1.37 -12.90 -5.49
C TYR A 4 1.36 -11.60 -4.70
N LEU A 5 0.31 -10.82 -4.95
CA LEU A 5 -0.09 -9.65 -4.20
C LEU A 5 -1.45 -9.90 -3.53
N LEU A 6 -1.68 -9.29 -2.36
CA LEU A 6 -2.97 -9.32 -1.66
C LEU A 6 -3.67 -7.97 -1.82
N HIS A 7 -4.89 -8.00 -2.34
CA HIS A 7 -5.79 -6.85 -2.31
C HIS A 7 -6.77 -7.00 -1.16
N ILE A 8 -6.77 -6.03 -0.25
CA ILE A 8 -7.68 -5.98 0.90
C ILE A 8 -8.70 -4.87 0.66
N TYR A 9 -9.98 -5.21 0.73
CA TYR A 9 -11.08 -4.30 0.48
C TYR A 9 -12.24 -4.56 1.45
N ARG A 10 -13.23 -3.66 1.45
CA ARG A 10 -14.39 -3.78 2.33
C ARG A 10 -15.25 -4.97 1.90
N LYS A 11 -15.61 -5.83 2.84
CA LYS A 11 -16.53 -6.95 2.63
C LYS A 11 -17.85 -6.49 2.04
N GLY A 12 -18.36 -7.22 1.04
CA GLY A 12 -19.59 -6.90 0.32
C GLY A 12 -19.50 -5.70 -0.62
N SER A 13 -18.30 -5.19 -0.91
CA SER A 13 -18.07 -4.15 -1.93
C SER A 13 -17.34 -4.71 -3.14
N ARG A 14 -17.35 -3.97 -4.26
CA ARG A 14 -16.58 -4.35 -5.46
C ARG A 14 -15.07 -4.15 -5.19
N PRO A 15 -14.19 -5.10 -5.57
CA PRO A 15 -12.75 -4.94 -5.40
C PRO A 15 -12.16 -3.91 -6.38
N PHE A 16 -10.89 -3.58 -6.19
CA PHE A 16 -10.06 -2.76 -7.09
C PHE A 16 -10.61 -1.35 -7.34
N GLN A 17 -11.22 -0.77 -6.30
CA GLN A 17 -11.67 0.61 -6.27
C GLN A 17 -10.66 1.51 -5.56
N THR A 18 -10.63 2.79 -5.94
CA THR A 18 -9.86 3.82 -5.24
C THR A 18 -10.72 5.04 -4.95
N LEU A 19 -10.64 5.54 -3.71
CA LEU A 19 -11.37 6.74 -3.31
C LEU A 19 -10.80 8.00 -3.97
N SER A 20 -9.56 7.95 -4.47
CA SER A 20 -8.89 9.08 -5.12
C SER A 20 -9.50 9.43 -6.49
N ASP A 21 -10.26 8.52 -7.10
CA ASP A 21 -11.00 8.77 -8.35
C ASP A 21 -12.36 9.46 -8.13
N LEU A 22 -12.84 9.52 -6.88
CA LEU A 22 -14.15 10.06 -6.57
C LEU A 22 -14.12 11.58 -6.32
N PRO A 23 -15.25 12.29 -6.52
CA PRO A 23 -15.40 13.64 -6.04
C PRO A 23 -15.12 13.74 -4.53
N GLU A 24 -14.51 14.84 -4.11
CA GLU A 24 -14.01 15.00 -2.75
C GLU A 24 -15.07 14.71 -1.67
N ALA A 25 -16.25 15.32 -1.80
CA ALA A 25 -17.35 15.12 -0.86
C ALA A 25 -17.79 13.65 -0.75
N MET A 26 -17.83 12.93 -1.87
CA MET A 26 -18.21 11.52 -1.90
C MET A 26 -17.15 10.63 -1.28
N ALA A 27 -15.87 10.89 -1.58
CA ALA A 27 -14.75 10.17 -0.98
C ALA A 27 -14.73 10.35 0.55
N LEU A 28 -14.93 11.59 1.04
CA LEU A 28 -14.98 11.86 2.48
C LEU A 28 -16.13 11.13 3.16
N GLN A 29 -17.34 11.16 2.57
CA GLN A 29 -18.49 10.42 3.09
C GLN A 29 -18.21 8.92 3.17
N ILE A 30 -17.56 8.33 2.15
CA ILE A 30 -17.22 6.91 2.17
C ILE A 30 -16.14 6.62 3.22
N MET A 31 -15.14 7.48 3.39
CA MET A 31 -14.12 7.32 4.44
C MET A 31 -14.74 7.34 5.84
N GLU A 32 -15.67 8.26 6.10
CA GLU A 32 -16.43 8.33 7.36
C GLU A 32 -17.23 7.04 7.60
N GLN A 33 -17.85 6.47 6.57
CA GLN A 33 -18.59 5.20 6.66
C GLN A 33 -17.68 3.96 6.79
N LEU A 34 -16.44 4.07 6.36
CA LEU A 34 -15.45 3.00 6.45
C LEU A 34 -14.73 3.00 7.80
N TYR A 35 -14.67 4.13 8.49
CA TYR A 35 -14.00 4.23 9.79
C TYR A 35 -14.64 3.30 10.82
N ILE A 36 -13.81 2.46 11.43
CA ILE A 36 -14.19 1.55 12.50
C ILE A 36 -13.09 1.59 13.55
N GLU A 37 -13.42 2.11 14.74
CA GLU A 37 -12.46 2.20 15.84
C GLU A 37 -11.97 0.81 16.27
N GLY A 38 -10.65 0.69 16.40
CA GLY A 38 -9.91 -0.52 16.72
C GLY A 38 -9.69 -1.46 15.53
N ALA A 39 -10.21 -1.17 14.33
CA ALA A 39 -9.98 -1.98 13.15
C ALA A 39 -8.77 -1.45 12.37
N VAL A 40 -7.66 -2.19 12.38
CA VAL A 40 -6.34 -1.73 11.91
C VAL A 40 -6.35 -1.19 10.48
N PHE A 41 -7.11 -1.78 9.55
CA PHE A 41 -7.18 -1.27 8.16
C PHE A 41 -8.10 -0.05 7.98
N TRP A 42 -8.97 0.24 8.95
CA TRP A 42 -9.98 1.29 8.85
C TRP A 42 -9.67 2.52 9.72
N GLU A 43 -8.82 2.36 10.74
CA GLU A 43 -8.30 3.43 11.61
C GLU A 43 -7.68 4.61 10.83
N ARG A 44 -7.10 4.34 9.65
CA ARG A 44 -6.59 5.39 8.75
C ARG A 44 -7.61 6.46 8.36
N PHE A 45 -8.91 6.16 8.50
CA PHE A 45 -10.00 7.07 8.21
C PHE A 45 -10.54 7.82 9.43
N LYS A 46 -9.84 7.77 10.57
CA LYS A 46 -10.19 8.57 11.76
C LYS A 46 -10.27 10.07 11.49
N GLU A 47 -9.38 10.56 10.63
CA GLU A 47 -9.33 11.96 10.17
C GLU A 47 -9.41 12.03 8.63
N PRO A 48 -10.60 11.82 8.02
CA PRO A 48 -10.76 11.64 6.58
C PRO A 48 -10.17 12.75 5.70
N ARG A 49 -10.38 14.01 6.10
CA ARG A 49 -9.90 15.17 5.35
C ARG A 49 -8.38 15.22 5.30
N SER A 50 -7.74 15.09 6.47
CA SER A 50 -6.28 15.07 6.59
C SER A 50 -5.69 13.89 5.83
N TYR A 51 -6.29 12.69 5.96
CA TYR A 51 -5.89 11.50 5.23
C TYR A 51 -5.97 11.72 3.71
N GLN A 52 -7.09 12.24 3.20
CA GLN A 52 -7.29 12.45 1.76
C GLN A 52 -6.33 13.49 1.18
N SER A 53 -6.15 14.62 1.86
CA SER A 53 -5.21 15.67 1.41
C SER A 53 -3.78 15.15 1.37
N PHE A 54 -3.36 14.37 2.37
CA PHE A 54 -2.04 13.76 2.39
C PHE A 54 -1.89 12.66 1.32
N ARG A 55 -2.91 11.80 1.16
CA ARG A 55 -2.95 10.74 0.14
C ARG A 55 -2.76 11.29 -1.26
N LYS A 56 -3.46 12.37 -1.63
CA LYS A 56 -3.33 13.02 -2.95
C LYS A 56 -1.90 13.50 -3.21
N GLN A 57 -1.21 14.06 -2.21
CA GLN A 57 0.18 14.52 -2.33
C GLN A 57 1.16 13.35 -2.50
N VAL A 58 0.98 12.30 -1.68
CA VAL A 58 1.77 11.07 -1.74
C VAL A 58 1.62 10.40 -3.10
N GLU A 59 0.39 10.24 -3.60
CA GLU A 59 0.11 9.66 -4.92
C GLU A 59 0.78 10.43 -6.06
N GLN A 60 0.71 11.77 -6.04
CA GLN A 60 1.35 12.60 -7.06
C GLN A 60 2.87 12.43 -7.07
N THR A 61 3.48 12.48 -5.88
CA THR A 61 4.93 12.33 -5.69
C THR A 61 5.39 10.95 -6.14
N MET A 62 4.68 9.91 -5.73
CA MET A 62 5.00 8.53 -6.11
C MET A 62 4.88 8.30 -7.61
N ARG A 63 3.80 8.81 -8.22
CA ARG A 63 3.56 8.67 -9.64
C ARG A 63 4.68 9.33 -10.46
N ALA A 64 5.15 10.50 -10.01
CA ALA A 64 6.27 11.20 -10.64
C ALA A 64 7.58 10.42 -10.45
N ALA A 65 7.88 9.98 -9.23
CA ALA A 65 9.06 9.17 -8.93
C ALA A 65 9.11 7.87 -9.76
N PHE A 66 7.97 7.19 -9.88
CA PHE A 66 7.86 5.97 -10.68
C PHE A 66 8.11 6.23 -12.17
N LYS A 67 7.52 7.30 -12.73
CA LYS A 67 7.81 7.72 -14.11
C LYS A 67 9.28 8.02 -14.35
N ASN A 68 9.93 8.71 -13.41
CA ASN A 68 11.36 9.05 -13.52
C ASN A 68 12.25 7.80 -13.53
N LYS A 69 11.79 6.70 -12.91
CA LYS A 69 12.45 5.39 -12.96
C LYS A 69 12.06 4.53 -14.18
N GLY A 70 11.38 5.11 -15.18
CA GLY A 70 10.96 4.42 -16.40
C GLY A 70 9.62 3.70 -16.30
N GLY A 71 8.91 3.83 -15.17
CA GLY A 71 7.55 3.31 -15.00
C GLY A 71 6.56 3.96 -15.97
N LYS A 72 5.53 3.20 -16.35
CA LYS A 72 4.46 3.58 -17.26
C LYS A 72 3.08 3.52 -16.56
N PRO A 73 2.84 4.35 -15.54
CA PRO A 73 1.52 4.43 -14.92
C PRO A 73 0.48 4.91 -15.93
N ILE A 74 -0.53 4.07 -16.21
CA ILE A 74 -1.62 4.35 -17.15
C ILE A 74 -2.71 5.15 -16.44
N ASN A 75 -3.16 4.67 -15.29
CA ASN A 75 -4.15 5.35 -14.47
C ASN A 75 -3.54 6.55 -13.72
N LYS A 76 -4.42 7.46 -13.29
CA LYS A 76 -4.04 8.62 -12.48
C LYS A 76 -3.71 8.23 -11.03
N HIS A 77 -4.49 7.33 -10.46
CA HIS A 77 -4.32 6.83 -9.09
C HIS A 77 -4.17 5.30 -9.12
N PRO A 78 -3.33 4.71 -8.26
CA PRO A 78 -3.10 3.28 -8.26
C PRO A 78 -4.18 2.52 -7.48
N ILE A 79 -4.18 1.21 -7.64
CA ILE A 79 -4.76 0.28 -6.68
C ILE A 79 -3.66 -0.23 -5.76
N TYR A 80 -3.93 -0.22 -4.47
CA TYR A 80 -2.99 -0.63 -3.43
C TYR A 80 -3.17 -2.11 -3.11
N LEU A 81 -2.06 -2.83 -3.12
CA LEU A 81 -1.96 -4.23 -2.74
C LEU A 81 -0.75 -4.44 -1.82
N ILE A 82 -0.67 -5.59 -1.19
CA ILE A 82 0.42 -5.98 -0.30
C ILE A 82 1.22 -7.09 -0.98
N VAL A 83 2.56 -7.01 -0.91
CA VAL A 83 3.43 -8.05 -1.47
C VAL A 83 3.40 -9.30 -0.58
N GLY A 84 2.95 -10.43 -1.14
CA GLY A 84 2.80 -11.68 -0.41
C GLY A 84 1.89 -11.55 0.81
N ARG A 85 2.14 -12.36 1.84
CA ARG A 85 1.49 -12.25 3.15
C ARG A 85 2.53 -11.86 4.21
N PRO A 86 2.61 -10.59 4.63
CA PRO A 86 3.56 -10.15 5.65
C PRO A 86 3.15 -10.69 7.02
N LYS A 87 4.13 -11.07 7.85
CA LYS A 87 3.88 -11.51 9.25
C LYS A 87 3.12 -10.47 10.07
N TRP A 88 3.30 -9.19 9.75
CA TRP A 88 2.57 -8.11 10.37
C TRP A 88 1.05 -8.35 10.35
N MET A 89 0.52 -8.83 9.23
CA MET A 89 -0.91 -9.09 9.08
C MET A 89 -1.41 -10.12 10.09
N ASP A 90 -0.59 -11.12 10.43
CA ASP A 90 -0.97 -12.15 11.41
C ASP A 90 -0.92 -11.61 12.86
N ILE A 91 -0.15 -10.54 13.10
CA ILE A 91 -0.05 -9.88 14.41
C ILE A 91 -1.20 -8.89 14.62
N VAL A 92 -1.59 -8.17 13.56
CA VAL A 92 -2.53 -7.04 13.66
C VAL A 92 -3.96 -7.36 13.21
N SER A 93 -4.24 -8.60 12.78
CA SER A 93 -5.59 -9.00 12.36
C SER A 93 -6.54 -9.07 13.55
N ASP A 94 -7.08 -7.93 13.95
CA ASP A 94 -8.15 -7.83 14.94
C ASP A 94 -9.47 -8.40 14.38
N GLU A 95 -10.36 -8.83 15.28
CA GLU A 95 -11.62 -9.46 14.91
C GLU A 95 -12.49 -8.55 14.02
N LYS A 96 -12.53 -7.24 14.29
CA LYS A 96 -13.32 -6.29 13.51
C LYS A 96 -12.77 -6.17 12.10
N THR A 97 -11.46 -6.09 11.95
CA THR A 97 -10.79 -6.10 10.65
C THR A 97 -11.16 -7.35 9.85
N LEU A 98 -11.07 -8.54 10.47
CA LEU A 98 -11.38 -9.80 9.79
C LEU A 98 -12.86 -9.90 9.38
N GLN A 99 -13.78 -9.40 10.19
CA GLN A 99 -15.22 -9.42 9.89
C GLN A 99 -15.64 -8.45 8.78
N THR A 100 -14.85 -7.39 8.55
CA THR A 100 -15.22 -6.26 7.68
C THR A 100 -14.41 -6.20 6.38
N THR A 101 -13.46 -7.11 6.19
CA THR A 101 -12.59 -7.15 5.01
C THR A 101 -12.79 -8.41 4.19
N GLU A 102 -12.49 -8.30 2.90
CA GLU A 102 -12.27 -9.43 2.01
C GLU A 102 -10.86 -9.30 1.42
N ILE A 103 -10.27 -10.46 1.08
CA ILE A 103 -8.91 -10.55 0.55
C ILE A 103 -8.94 -11.29 -0.78
N LEU A 104 -8.38 -10.68 -1.81
CA LEU A 104 -8.13 -11.31 -3.11
C LEU A 104 -6.64 -11.51 -3.32
N ARG A 105 -6.28 -12.68 -3.85
CA ARG A 105 -4.91 -12.99 -4.27
C ARG A 105 -4.78 -12.69 -5.76
N VAL A 106 -3.86 -11.80 -6.10
CA VAL A 106 -3.52 -11.43 -7.48
C VAL A 106 -2.17 -12.05 -7.82
N PRO A 107 -2.08 -12.97 -8.81
CA PRO A 107 -0.80 -13.51 -9.24
C PRO A 107 0.13 -12.39 -9.73
N LEU A 108 1.37 -12.39 -9.22
CA LEU A 108 2.35 -11.37 -9.59
C LEU A 108 2.72 -11.44 -11.08
N SER A 109 2.63 -12.64 -11.67
CA SER A 109 2.85 -12.89 -13.09
C SER A 109 1.86 -12.18 -14.03
N MET A 110 0.70 -11.74 -13.53
CA MET A 110 -0.26 -10.95 -14.32
C MET A 110 0.11 -9.48 -14.40
N ILE A 111 0.94 -8.99 -13.47
CA ILE A 111 1.27 -7.58 -13.35
C ILE A 111 2.47 -7.24 -14.25
N LYS A 112 2.28 -6.29 -15.15
CA LYS A 112 3.38 -5.74 -15.95
C LYS A 112 4.33 -4.95 -15.07
N ARG A 113 5.64 -5.21 -15.18
CA ARG A 113 6.67 -4.60 -14.35
C ARG A 113 6.66 -3.07 -14.43
N GLU A 114 6.44 -2.54 -15.62
CA GLU A 114 6.33 -1.10 -15.87
C GLU A 114 5.02 -0.47 -15.35
N SER A 115 4.04 -1.27 -14.97
CA SER A 115 2.74 -0.79 -14.47
C SER A 115 2.62 -0.88 -12.95
N VAL A 116 3.67 -1.30 -12.24
CA VAL A 116 3.65 -1.45 -10.78
C VAL A 116 4.86 -0.79 -10.14
N SER A 117 4.61 -0.04 -9.06
CA SER A 117 5.65 0.48 -8.18
C SER A 117 5.48 -0.07 -6.78
N PHE A 118 6.48 0.12 -5.94
CA PHE A 118 6.46 -0.36 -4.56
C PHE A 118 6.96 0.69 -3.58
N ALA A 119 6.52 0.58 -2.33
CA ALA A 119 7.02 1.36 -1.21
C ALA A 119 7.25 0.43 -0.01
N TYR A 120 8.24 0.78 0.81
CA TYR A 120 8.41 0.18 2.14
C TYR A 120 8.55 1.30 3.21
N PRO A 121 7.80 1.22 4.33
CA PRO A 121 6.54 0.48 4.49
C PRO A 121 5.46 0.99 3.50
N ASP A 122 4.17 0.97 3.82
CA ASP A 122 3.18 1.58 2.94
C ASP A 122 3.52 3.04 2.63
N SER A 123 3.06 3.52 1.46
CA SER A 123 3.44 4.83 0.94
C SER A 123 3.15 6.01 1.88
N MET A 124 2.10 5.95 2.70
CA MET A 124 1.75 7.03 3.61
C MET A 124 2.72 7.05 4.79
N VAL A 125 2.93 5.90 5.43
CA VAL A 125 3.86 5.78 6.55
C VAL A 125 5.29 6.07 6.09
N SER A 126 5.68 5.56 4.93
CA SER A 126 7.00 5.79 4.33
C SER A 126 7.24 7.29 4.07
N ALA A 127 6.22 8.02 3.58
CA ALA A 127 6.30 9.47 3.38
C ALA A 127 6.37 10.24 4.71
N LEU A 128 5.59 9.85 5.73
CA LEU A 128 5.67 10.46 7.07
C LEU A 128 7.05 10.28 7.69
N MET A 129 7.61 9.08 7.63
CA MET A 129 8.95 8.79 8.16
C MET A 129 10.04 9.58 7.45
N ALA A 130 9.91 9.77 6.14
CA ALA A 130 10.84 10.61 5.38
C ALA A 130 10.76 12.10 5.72
N ALA A 131 9.59 12.59 6.14
CA ALA A 131 9.42 13.95 6.63
C ALA A 131 9.95 14.12 8.07
N GLU A 132 9.72 13.14 8.94
CA GLU A 132 10.13 13.17 10.34
C GLU A 132 11.65 12.96 10.51
N GLN A 133 12.23 12.05 9.72
CA GLN A 133 13.65 11.66 9.78
C GLN A 133 14.13 11.25 11.18
N ASN A 134 13.26 10.62 11.97
CA ASN A 134 13.56 10.18 13.33
C ASN A 134 14.75 9.19 13.34
N PRO A 135 15.87 9.49 14.03
CA PRO A 135 17.09 8.68 13.98
C PRO A 135 16.91 7.25 14.51
N ASP A 136 15.89 7.00 15.35
CA ASP A 136 15.68 5.70 15.99
C ASP A 136 15.24 4.63 14.97
N TYR A 137 14.47 5.02 13.96
CA TYR A 137 13.87 4.09 13.00
C TYR A 137 13.91 4.54 11.54
N TYR A 138 14.35 5.77 11.23
CA TYR A 138 14.43 6.22 9.86
C TYR A 138 15.54 5.48 9.09
N GLU A 139 15.18 4.94 7.92
CA GLU A 139 16.08 4.26 7.00
C GLU A 139 15.99 4.97 5.64
N PRO A 140 16.91 5.89 5.31
CA PRO A 140 16.82 6.74 4.10
C PRO A 140 16.92 5.98 2.78
N GLU A 141 17.42 4.74 2.82
CA GLU A 141 17.43 3.82 1.69
C GLU A 141 16.02 3.33 1.32
N TYR A 142 15.08 3.34 2.27
CA TYR A 142 13.74 2.77 2.10
C TYR A 142 12.62 3.79 2.25
N HIS A 143 12.68 4.61 3.28
CA HIS A 143 11.60 5.51 3.64
C HIS A 143 11.54 6.73 2.71
N GLY A 144 10.35 6.99 2.16
CA GLY A 144 10.11 8.02 1.15
C GLY A 144 10.58 7.64 -0.26
N LYS A 145 11.00 6.39 -0.48
CA LYS A 145 11.43 5.91 -1.80
C LYS A 145 10.32 5.14 -2.49
N VAL A 146 10.31 5.27 -3.82
CA VAL A 146 9.52 4.42 -4.71
C VAL A 146 10.47 3.45 -5.40
N PHE A 147 10.10 2.18 -5.40
CA PHE A 147 10.85 1.10 -6.02
C PHE A 147 10.17 0.61 -7.29
N THR A 148 10.96 0.27 -8.30
CA THR A 148 10.50 -0.51 -9.45
C THR A 148 10.36 -1.98 -9.06
N PHE A 149 9.77 -2.77 -9.96
CA PHE A 149 9.68 -4.22 -9.80
C PHE A 149 11.04 -4.87 -9.54
N ASP A 150 12.03 -4.58 -10.38
CA ASP A 150 13.34 -5.24 -10.27
C ASP A 150 14.05 -4.81 -8.97
N GLU A 151 13.99 -3.52 -8.61
CA GLU A 151 14.58 -3.00 -7.37
C GLU A 151 13.98 -3.68 -6.11
N ILE A 152 12.64 -3.82 -6.04
CA ILE A 152 12.02 -4.43 -4.86
C ILE A 152 12.27 -5.93 -4.80
N MET A 153 12.33 -6.61 -5.95
CA MET A 153 12.62 -8.04 -5.99
C MET A 153 14.05 -8.32 -5.56
N ASP A 154 15.01 -7.50 -5.97
CA ASP A 154 16.40 -7.58 -5.50
C ASP A 154 16.50 -7.41 -3.98
N ILE A 155 15.73 -6.48 -3.40
CA ILE A 155 15.68 -6.29 -1.94
C ILE A 155 15.09 -7.53 -1.26
N ILE A 156 13.97 -8.04 -1.76
CA ILE A 156 13.31 -9.23 -1.20
C ILE A 156 14.18 -10.48 -1.36
N GLU A 157 14.95 -10.63 -2.44
CA GLU A 157 15.86 -11.76 -2.62
C GLU A 157 17.00 -11.72 -1.59
N LYS A 158 17.55 -10.53 -1.33
CA LYS A 158 18.67 -10.35 -0.39
C LYS A 158 18.25 -10.41 1.07
N LYS A 159 17.08 -9.86 1.39
CA LYS A 159 16.63 -9.67 2.78
C LYS A 159 15.40 -10.49 3.15
N GLY A 160 14.67 -11.05 2.21
CA GLY A 160 13.34 -11.59 2.47
C GLY A 160 12.28 -10.51 2.69
N LEU A 161 11.08 -10.93 3.11
CA LEU A 161 10.01 -10.00 3.44
C LEU A 161 10.25 -9.31 4.81
N PRO A 162 9.64 -8.13 5.04
CA PRO A 162 9.65 -7.47 6.35
C PRO A 162 9.17 -8.41 7.46
N GLY A 163 9.97 -8.53 8.52
CA GLY A 163 9.69 -9.41 9.66
C GLY A 163 10.02 -10.90 9.44
N GLU A 164 10.44 -11.29 8.24
CA GLU A 164 11.04 -12.61 7.98
C GLU A 164 12.56 -12.53 8.10
N GLY A 165 13.26 -12.09 7.06
CA GLY A 165 14.71 -11.86 7.08
C GLY A 165 15.10 -10.38 7.08
N TRP A 166 14.16 -9.48 6.78
CA TRP A 166 14.42 -8.05 6.76
C TRP A 166 14.13 -7.48 8.15
N GLU A 167 15.20 -7.37 8.93
CA GLU A 167 15.19 -6.71 10.24
C GLU A 167 15.15 -5.20 10.05
N THR A 168 14.08 -4.56 10.57
CA THR A 168 13.92 -3.11 10.50
C THR A 168 13.79 -2.53 11.90
N ARG A 169 14.20 -1.28 12.05
CA ARG A 169 14.12 -0.57 13.35
C ARG A 169 12.74 0.05 13.61
N MET A 170 11.82 -0.11 12.68
CA MET A 170 10.48 0.45 12.76
C MET A 170 9.71 -0.07 13.98
N PRO A 171 9.05 0.82 14.75
CA PRO A 171 8.19 0.42 15.85
C PRO A 171 7.12 -0.60 15.42
N LYS A 172 6.80 -1.57 16.30
CA LYS A 172 5.87 -2.67 16.00
C LYS A 172 4.44 -2.23 15.66
N HIS A 173 4.04 -1.03 16.08
CA HIS A 173 2.70 -0.50 15.83
C HIS A 173 2.50 0.04 14.40
N TYR A 174 3.59 0.28 13.65
CA TYR A 174 3.48 0.65 12.25
C TYR A 174 3.22 -0.56 11.35
N ALA A 175 2.73 -0.29 10.14
CA ALA A 175 2.52 -1.28 9.10
C ALA A 175 3.84 -1.83 8.55
N HIS A 176 4.21 -3.05 8.96
CA HIS A 176 5.42 -3.73 8.48
C HIS A 176 5.13 -4.58 7.24
N TYR A 177 4.91 -3.92 6.10
CA TYR A 177 4.73 -4.61 4.83
C TYR A 177 5.21 -3.77 3.65
N ILE A 178 5.50 -4.43 2.53
CA ILE A 178 5.78 -3.78 1.26
C ILE A 178 4.45 -3.55 0.54
N GLU A 179 4.13 -2.30 0.24
CA GLU A 179 2.97 -1.94 -0.55
C GLU A 179 3.32 -1.98 -2.03
N ALA A 180 2.49 -2.63 -2.83
CA ALA A 180 2.49 -2.57 -4.28
C ALA A 180 1.41 -1.60 -4.76
N GLN A 181 1.77 -0.70 -5.67
CA GLN A 181 0.85 0.24 -6.30
C GLN A 181 0.73 -0.12 -7.78
N VAL A 182 -0.41 -0.70 -8.15
CA VAL A 182 -0.71 -1.10 -9.52
C VAL A 182 -1.38 0.07 -10.23
N TRP A 183 -0.72 0.57 -11.28
CA TRP A 183 -1.11 1.74 -12.05
C TRP A 183 -1.82 1.41 -13.36
N ASP A 184 -2.15 0.15 -13.58
CA ASP A 184 -2.97 -0.33 -14.70
C ASP A 184 -4.11 -1.20 -14.14
N ARG A 185 -5.26 -0.57 -13.92
CA ARG A 185 -6.46 -1.21 -13.35
C ARG A 185 -7.05 -2.25 -14.29
N SER A 186 -6.88 -2.12 -15.60
CA SER A 186 -7.45 -3.05 -16.57
C SER A 186 -6.93 -4.48 -16.39
N ILE A 187 -5.71 -4.63 -15.87
CA ILE A 187 -5.13 -5.93 -15.51
C ILE A 187 -5.92 -6.59 -14.37
N LEU A 188 -6.37 -5.80 -13.39
CA LEU A 188 -7.04 -6.28 -12.18
C LEU A 188 -8.52 -6.60 -12.42
N GLU A 189 -9.18 -5.91 -13.35
CA GLU A 189 -10.59 -6.13 -13.70
C GLU A 189 -10.86 -7.52 -14.28
N SER A 190 -9.83 -8.24 -14.71
CA SER A 190 -9.95 -9.65 -15.15
C SER A 190 -10.01 -10.67 -14.00
N ILE A 191 -9.78 -10.23 -12.76
CA ILE A 191 -9.64 -11.09 -11.56
C ILE A 191 -10.87 -11.00 -10.65
N GLY A 192 -11.72 -9.96 -10.80
CA GLY A 192 -12.83 -9.64 -9.90
C GLY A 192 -14.15 -9.36 -10.60
#